data_AF-A0A353H079-F1
#
_entry.id   AF-A0A353H079-F1
#
_cell.length_a   1.000
_cell.length_b   1.000
_cell.length_c   1.000
_cell.angle_alpha   90.00
_cell.angle_beta   90.00
_cell.angle_gamma   90.00
#
_symmetry.space_group_name_H-M   'P 1'
#
loop_
_entity.id
_entity.type
_entity.pdbx_description
1 polymer ?
#
loop_
_entity_poly.entity_id
_entity_poly.type
_entity_poly.pdbx_seq_one_letter_code
_entity_poly.pdbx_strand_id
1 'polypeptide(L)'
;MLPRVRIAHLPTKIETLERLSAKLGGPVILCKRDDQTGLGMGGNKTRKLEYVLADAQSHGSKTLITVGSIQSNHCRQTAALAARYGMGCILVLSGTKPEIAGGNLLLDQLFGAEIVWTTREERDETLKKVFEQAWDSGRRPLLVPLGASNVVGTMGYFTAFEEYLDQGVPVDWMVVASSSGGTQAGLVLGAKKHDWRGRILGISIDHPAAELQKTVSGLVNDAADRIGEPFRVQPEEILVNADYLGGGYAVMGEPEIEAIRLFAREEGLLLDPVYTARAAAGLIDLTRRGFFDRSQTVLFWHTGGSPALFAEPYQSQLQPAE
;
A
#
# COMPACT_ATOMS: atom_id res chain seq x y z
N MET A 1 5.86 -6.79 -22.04
CA MET A 1 5.26 -6.83 -20.70
C MET A 1 6.29 -7.40 -19.73
N LEU A 2 6.45 -6.82 -18.53
CA LEU A 2 7.44 -7.31 -17.58
C LEU A 2 7.08 -8.72 -17.07
N PRO A 3 8.08 -9.60 -16.82
CA PRO A 3 7.84 -10.90 -16.20
C PRO A 3 7.09 -10.75 -14.88
N ARG A 4 6.15 -11.66 -14.62
CA ARG A 4 5.28 -11.65 -13.45
C ARG A 4 5.10 -13.07 -12.93
N VAL A 5 5.36 -13.29 -11.65
CA VAL A 5 5.03 -14.55 -10.97
C VAL A 5 3.65 -14.41 -10.34
N ARG A 6 2.71 -15.32 -10.62
CA ARG A 6 1.34 -15.23 -10.09
C ARG A 6 1.25 -15.86 -8.69
N ILE A 7 1.07 -15.03 -7.68
CA ILE A 7 0.98 -15.42 -6.26
C ILE A 7 -0.28 -14.88 -5.58
N ALA A 8 -0.82 -13.77 -6.08
CA ALA A 8 -1.98 -13.10 -5.50
C ALA A 8 -3.28 -13.84 -5.83
N HIS A 9 -4.23 -13.82 -4.91
CA HIS A 9 -5.59 -14.28 -5.17
C HIS A 9 -6.34 -13.21 -5.99
N LEU A 10 -6.40 -13.41 -7.31
CA LEU A 10 -6.96 -12.45 -8.27
C LEU A 10 -8.01 -13.12 -9.17
N PRO A 11 -8.97 -12.35 -9.72
CA PRO A 11 -9.20 -10.92 -9.47
C PRO A 11 -9.76 -10.66 -8.07
N THR A 12 -9.38 -9.55 -7.43
CA THR A 12 -9.97 -9.16 -6.15
C THR A 12 -11.37 -8.59 -6.38
N LYS A 13 -12.30 -8.83 -5.45
CA LYS A 13 -13.69 -8.40 -5.64
C LYS A 13 -13.84 -6.87 -5.56
N ILE A 14 -14.85 -6.37 -6.28
CA ILE A 14 -15.44 -5.04 -6.05
C ILE A 14 -16.76 -5.29 -5.33
N GLU A 15 -16.94 -4.67 -4.17
CA GLU A 15 -18.13 -4.82 -3.32
C GLU A 15 -18.80 -3.46 -3.13
N THR A 16 -20.12 -3.41 -3.18
CA THR A 16 -20.88 -2.19 -2.85
C THR A 16 -20.95 -2.01 -1.34
N LEU A 17 -20.63 -0.82 -0.85
CA LEU A 17 -20.75 -0.44 0.56
C LEU A 17 -22.08 0.29 0.79
N GLU A 18 -23.18 -0.46 0.69
CA GLU A 18 -24.55 0.09 0.68
C GLU A 18 -24.89 0.83 1.98
N ARG A 19 -24.51 0.27 3.13
CA ARG A 19 -24.84 0.84 4.44
C ARG A 19 -24.02 2.09 4.72
N LEU A 20 -22.74 2.09 4.35
CA LEU A 20 -21.86 3.24 4.45
C LEU A 20 -22.34 4.38 3.56
N SER A 21 -22.69 4.07 2.30
CA SER A 21 -23.25 5.06 1.35
C SER A 21 -24.52 5.69 1.91
N ALA A 22 -25.46 4.87 2.40
CA ALA A 22 -26.70 5.33 3.03
C ALA A 22 -26.43 6.16 4.30
N LYS A 23 -25.50 5.72 5.16
CA LYS A 23 -25.14 6.39 6.41
C LYS A 23 -24.56 7.79 6.17
N LEU A 24 -23.76 7.96 5.11
CA LEU A 24 -23.14 9.23 4.76
C LEU A 24 -24.05 10.15 3.93
N GLY A 25 -25.18 9.65 3.41
CA GLY A 25 -26.08 10.41 2.54
C GLY A 25 -25.38 10.92 1.28
N GLY A 26 -24.36 10.18 0.82
CA GLY A 26 -23.36 10.60 -0.15
C GLY A 26 -23.43 9.81 -1.47
N PRO A 27 -22.31 9.72 -2.22
CA PRO A 27 -22.24 8.97 -3.47
C PRO A 27 -22.43 7.47 -3.23
N VAL A 28 -22.56 6.71 -4.33
CA VAL A 28 -22.41 5.24 -4.27
C VAL A 28 -20.95 4.92 -3.95
N ILE A 29 -20.71 4.25 -2.82
CA ILE A 29 -19.36 3.83 -2.42
C ILE A 29 -19.16 2.35 -2.74
N LEU A 30 -18.10 2.06 -3.48
CA LEU A 30 -17.62 0.72 -3.78
C LEU A 30 -16.28 0.47 -3.07
N CYS A 31 -15.91 -0.79 -2.92
CA CYS A 31 -14.66 -1.21 -2.30
C CYS A 31 -13.93 -2.24 -3.15
N LYS A 32 -12.71 -1.94 -3.60
CA LYS A 32 -11.82 -2.91 -4.25
C LYS A 32 -11.02 -3.64 -3.17
N ARG A 33 -11.26 -4.95 -3.03
CA ARG A 33 -10.78 -5.82 -1.93
C ARG A 33 -9.34 -6.30 -2.06
N ASP A 34 -8.41 -5.38 -2.25
CA ASP A 34 -6.98 -5.69 -2.34
C ASP A 34 -6.32 -6.08 -0.99
N ASP A 35 -7.07 -6.03 0.10
CA ASP A 35 -6.75 -6.72 1.34
C ASP A 35 -6.76 -8.24 1.18
N GLN A 36 -7.53 -8.78 0.24
CA GLN A 36 -7.74 -10.21 0.06
C GLN A 36 -6.76 -10.88 -0.93
N THR A 37 -5.59 -10.29 -1.17
CA THR A 37 -4.58 -10.83 -2.10
C THR A 37 -3.84 -12.07 -1.59
N GLY A 38 -4.01 -12.45 -0.32
CA GLY A 38 -3.66 -13.76 0.23
C GLY A 38 -2.25 -13.93 0.82
N LEU A 39 -1.21 -13.28 0.26
CA LEU A 39 0.17 -13.48 0.73
C LEU A 39 0.40 -12.87 2.11
N GLY A 40 0.65 -13.73 3.11
CA GLY A 40 0.93 -13.32 4.48
C GLY A 40 -0.18 -12.44 5.07
N MET A 41 -1.46 -12.77 4.88
CA MET A 41 -2.64 -11.93 5.20
C MET A 41 -2.92 -10.77 4.22
N GLY A 42 -2.27 -10.75 3.06
CA GLY A 42 -2.67 -9.93 1.91
C GLY A 42 -2.39 -8.42 2.02
N GLY A 43 -2.92 -7.67 1.05
CA GLY A 43 -2.69 -6.25 0.84
C GLY A 43 -2.06 -5.92 -0.51
N ASN A 44 -1.88 -4.62 -0.74
CA ASN A 44 -1.41 -4.09 -2.02
C ASN A 44 -0.02 -4.56 -2.44
N LYS A 45 0.88 -4.80 -1.49
CA LYS A 45 2.29 -5.12 -1.80
C LYS A 45 2.42 -6.47 -2.50
N THR A 46 1.49 -7.40 -2.28
CA THR A 46 1.46 -8.69 -2.97
C THR A 46 1.48 -8.51 -4.49
N ARG A 47 0.66 -7.60 -5.05
CA ARG A 47 0.63 -7.31 -6.49
C ARG A 47 1.96 -6.79 -7.02
N LYS A 48 2.65 -5.94 -6.24
CA LYS A 48 3.97 -5.41 -6.62
C LYS A 48 5.06 -6.49 -6.54
N LEU A 49 4.99 -7.31 -5.50
CA LEU A 49 5.93 -8.39 -5.21
C LEU A 49 5.92 -9.51 -6.26
N GLU A 50 4.82 -9.70 -6.99
CA GLU A 50 4.77 -10.60 -8.15
C GLU A 50 5.81 -10.25 -9.24
N TYR A 51 6.05 -8.96 -9.47
CA TYR A 51 7.03 -8.46 -10.42
C TYR A 51 8.44 -8.42 -9.80
N VAL A 52 8.54 -8.02 -8.53
CA VAL A 52 9.83 -8.03 -7.81
C VAL A 52 10.39 -9.45 -7.71
N LEU A 53 9.56 -10.46 -7.46
CA LEU A 53 9.99 -11.85 -7.44
C LEU A 53 10.50 -12.31 -8.81
N ALA A 54 9.78 -11.94 -9.88
CA ALA A 54 10.20 -12.29 -11.24
C ALA A 54 11.58 -11.68 -11.57
N ASP A 55 11.79 -10.42 -11.17
CA ASP A 55 13.06 -9.71 -11.30
C ASP A 55 14.17 -10.34 -10.45
N ALA A 56 13.88 -10.71 -9.20
CA ALA A 56 14.82 -11.40 -8.32
C ALA A 56 15.27 -12.75 -8.91
N GLN A 57 14.32 -13.52 -9.45
CA GLN A 57 14.59 -14.82 -10.07
C GLN A 57 15.43 -14.68 -11.33
N SER A 58 15.20 -13.66 -12.18
CA SER A 58 16.01 -13.43 -13.38
C SER A 58 17.46 -13.05 -13.06
N HIS A 59 17.71 -12.47 -11.89
CA HIS A 59 19.05 -12.12 -11.42
C HIS A 59 19.69 -13.21 -10.53
N GLY A 60 19.01 -14.34 -10.30
CA GLY A 60 19.51 -15.42 -9.45
C GLY A 60 19.65 -15.02 -7.97
N SER A 61 18.91 -14.00 -7.52
CA SER A 61 18.92 -13.56 -6.13
C SER A 61 18.36 -14.65 -5.22
N LYS A 62 18.97 -14.82 -4.05
CA LYS A 62 18.58 -15.84 -3.05
C LYS A 62 18.10 -15.25 -1.73
N THR A 63 18.29 -13.95 -1.54
CA THR A 63 17.89 -13.22 -0.33
C THR A 63 17.20 -11.93 -0.72
N LEU A 64 16.09 -11.58 -0.07
CA LEU A 64 15.44 -10.28 -0.18
C LEU A 64 15.85 -9.41 1.01
N ILE A 65 16.27 -8.19 0.74
CA ILE A 65 16.53 -7.18 1.77
C ILE A 65 15.54 -6.05 1.55
N THR A 66 14.82 -5.65 2.59
CA THR A 66 13.94 -4.48 2.48
C THR A 66 13.85 -3.71 3.79
N VAL A 67 13.08 -2.63 3.76
CA VAL A 67 13.03 -1.62 4.81
C VAL A 67 11.61 -1.17 5.12
N GLY A 68 11.37 -0.77 6.36
CA GLY A 68 10.11 -0.18 6.78
C GLY A 68 10.09 0.19 8.26
N SER A 69 8.93 0.62 8.74
CA SER A 69 8.68 0.71 10.19
C SER A 69 8.38 -0.68 10.79
N ILE A 70 8.35 -0.74 12.12
CA ILE A 70 8.04 -1.98 12.89
C ILE A 70 6.78 -2.68 12.39
N GLN A 71 5.73 -1.92 12.09
CA GLN A 71 4.44 -2.45 11.61
C GLN A 71 4.30 -2.38 10.08
N SER A 72 5.40 -2.44 9.33
CA SER A 72 5.40 -2.34 7.87
C SER A 72 4.69 -3.52 7.20
N ASN A 73 3.56 -3.23 6.56
CA ASN A 73 2.85 -4.19 5.70
C ASN A 73 3.70 -4.69 4.52
N HIS A 74 4.67 -3.89 4.09
CA HIS A 74 5.61 -4.24 3.02
C HIS A 74 6.65 -5.25 3.48
N CYS A 75 7.23 -5.05 4.66
CA CYS A 75 8.17 -6.00 5.25
C CYS A 75 7.50 -7.36 5.44
N ARG A 76 6.30 -7.37 6.02
CA ARG A 76 5.50 -8.58 6.25
C ARG A 76 5.18 -9.36 4.98
N GLN A 77 4.76 -8.68 3.91
CA GLN A 77 4.50 -9.37 2.64
C GLN A 77 5.80 -9.81 1.95
N THR A 78 6.92 -9.10 2.13
CA THR A 78 8.23 -9.51 1.60
C THR A 78 8.78 -10.73 2.34
N ALA A 79 8.64 -10.78 3.67
CA ALA A 79 8.99 -11.95 4.49
C ALA A 79 8.14 -13.17 4.11
N ALA A 80 6.82 -12.99 3.97
CA ALA A 80 5.93 -14.06 3.50
C ALA A 80 6.31 -14.57 2.09
N LEU A 81 6.67 -13.66 1.18
CA LEU A 81 7.16 -14.02 -0.16
C LEU A 81 8.43 -14.87 -0.06
N ALA A 82 9.42 -14.39 0.70
CA ALA A 82 10.70 -15.07 0.84
C ALA A 82 10.52 -16.49 1.42
N ALA A 83 9.73 -16.63 2.49
CA ALA A 83 9.40 -17.91 3.10
C ALA A 83 8.74 -18.87 2.09
N ARG A 84 7.75 -18.40 1.32
CA ARG A 84 7.02 -19.21 0.33
C ARG A 84 7.93 -19.75 -0.79
N TYR A 85 9.00 -19.02 -1.13
CA TYR A 85 9.91 -19.36 -2.23
C TYR A 85 11.28 -19.88 -1.75
N GLY A 86 11.44 -20.12 -0.45
CA GLY A 86 12.71 -20.62 0.13
C GLY A 86 13.87 -19.63 0.00
N MET A 87 13.59 -18.33 -0.05
CA MET A 87 14.60 -17.27 -0.08
C MET A 87 14.92 -16.80 1.34
N GLY A 88 16.14 -16.31 1.56
CA GLY A 88 16.45 -15.54 2.77
C GLY A 88 15.68 -14.21 2.80
N CYS A 89 15.39 -13.69 3.98
CA CYS A 89 14.81 -12.36 4.13
C CYS A 89 15.50 -11.59 5.25
N ILE A 90 15.93 -10.36 4.98
CA ILE A 90 16.45 -9.43 5.96
C ILE A 90 15.60 -8.16 5.94
N LEU A 91 15.05 -7.81 7.09
CA LEU A 91 14.21 -6.64 7.29
C LEU A 91 14.97 -5.61 8.11
N VAL A 92 15.24 -4.45 7.51
CA VAL A 92 15.79 -3.29 8.22
C VAL A 92 14.61 -2.47 8.75
N LEU A 93 14.36 -2.52 10.05
CA LEU A 93 13.19 -1.90 10.69
C LEU A 93 13.58 -0.64 11.47
N SER A 94 13.01 0.50 11.09
CA SER A 94 13.16 1.75 11.85
C SER A 94 12.25 1.75 13.07
N GLY A 95 12.84 1.97 14.25
CA GLY A 95 12.15 2.11 15.53
C GLY A 95 12.78 1.29 16.65
N THR A 96 12.21 1.39 17.85
CA THR A 96 12.67 0.65 19.02
C THR A 96 12.09 -0.76 19.02
N LYS A 97 12.94 -1.77 19.18
CA LYS A 97 12.50 -3.17 19.35
C LYS A 97 11.50 -3.26 20.51
N PRO A 98 10.25 -3.70 20.28
CA PRO A 98 9.30 -3.89 21.37
C PRO A 98 9.65 -5.14 22.18
N GLU A 99 9.25 -5.18 23.45
CA GLU A 99 9.40 -6.36 24.30
C GLU A 99 8.54 -7.53 23.81
N ILE A 100 7.31 -7.24 23.39
CA ILE A 100 6.36 -8.21 22.85
C ILE A 100 6.10 -7.88 21.37
N ALA A 101 6.29 -8.86 20.50
CA ALA A 101 5.98 -8.73 19.09
C ALA A 101 4.46 -8.87 18.87
N GLY A 102 3.85 -7.84 18.31
CA GLY A 102 2.44 -7.83 17.86
C GLY A 102 2.34 -7.51 16.37
N GLY A 103 1.14 -7.71 15.82
CA GLY A 103 0.82 -7.39 14.42
C GLY A 103 1.83 -7.93 13.39
N ASN A 104 2.28 -7.06 12.49
CA ASN A 104 3.20 -7.42 11.41
C ASN A 104 4.56 -7.95 11.91
N LEU A 105 5.10 -7.41 13.01
CA LEU A 105 6.39 -7.86 13.56
C LEU A 105 6.36 -9.32 14.01
N LEU A 106 5.26 -9.76 14.63
CA LEU A 106 5.07 -11.16 14.99
C LEU A 106 5.07 -12.05 13.72
N LEU A 107 4.38 -11.60 12.68
CA LEU A 107 4.32 -12.32 11.41
C LEU A 107 5.70 -12.37 10.72
N ASP A 108 6.46 -11.28 10.73
CA ASP A 108 7.83 -11.22 10.20
C ASP A 108 8.71 -12.32 10.84
N GLN A 109 8.63 -12.47 12.16
CA GLN A 109 9.36 -13.50 12.91
C GLN A 109 8.88 -14.92 12.56
N LEU A 110 7.57 -15.14 12.45
CA LEU A 110 7.00 -16.43 12.05
C LEU A 110 7.39 -16.83 10.62
N PHE A 111 7.56 -15.87 9.72
CA PHE A 111 8.09 -16.11 8.38
C PHE A 111 9.61 -16.31 8.35
N GLY A 112 10.28 -16.26 9.51
CA GLY A 112 11.72 -16.52 9.62
C GLY A 112 12.60 -15.39 9.09
N ALA A 113 12.09 -14.15 9.05
CA ALA A 113 12.90 -13.01 8.63
C ALA A 113 13.96 -12.65 9.68
N GLU A 114 15.16 -12.31 9.21
CA GLU A 114 16.20 -11.69 10.01
C GLU A 114 15.89 -10.21 10.20
N ILE A 115 15.86 -9.73 11.45
CA ILE A 115 15.47 -8.35 11.77
C ILE A 115 16.69 -7.55 12.22
N VAL A 116 16.97 -6.47 11.49
CA VAL A 116 17.99 -5.49 11.82
C VAL A 116 17.31 -4.19 12.24
N TRP A 117 17.54 -3.76 13.47
CA TRP A 117 16.96 -2.53 14.03
C TRP A 117 17.80 -1.32 13.66
N THR A 118 17.15 -0.20 13.37
CA THR A 118 17.79 1.07 13.03
C THR A 118 16.90 2.25 13.42
N THR A 119 17.41 3.47 13.27
CA THR A 119 16.64 4.71 13.35
C THR A 119 16.09 5.09 11.97
N ARG A 120 15.35 6.20 11.84
CA ARG A 120 14.94 6.67 10.50
C ARG A 120 16.12 7.32 9.78
N GLU A 121 17.00 7.95 10.55
CA GLU A 121 18.14 8.73 10.13
C GLU A 121 19.29 7.84 9.63
N GLU A 122 19.55 6.72 10.31
CA GLU A 122 20.64 5.78 9.97
C GLU A 122 20.20 4.69 8.98
N ARG A 123 18.97 4.76 8.48
CA ARG A 123 18.34 3.71 7.68
C ARG A 123 19.14 3.37 6.42
N ASP A 124 19.56 4.38 5.67
CA ASP A 124 20.23 4.18 4.38
C ASP A 124 21.64 3.61 4.58
N GLU A 125 22.35 4.08 5.61
CA GLU A 125 23.65 3.52 6.01
C GLU A 125 23.51 2.05 6.46
N THR A 126 22.50 1.76 7.28
CA THR A 126 22.22 0.40 7.76
C THR A 126 21.88 -0.52 6.59
N LEU A 127 21.04 -0.07 5.64
CA LEU A 127 20.71 -0.85 4.45
C LEU A 127 21.94 -1.18 3.61
N LYS A 128 22.81 -0.19 3.38
CA LYS A 128 24.06 -0.39 2.62
C LYS A 128 24.94 -1.43 3.32
N LYS A 129 25.16 -1.28 4.62
CA LYS A 129 25.97 -2.22 5.41
C LYS A 129 25.42 -3.64 5.38
N VAL A 130 24.11 -3.80 5.59
CA VAL A 130 23.44 -5.11 5.58
C VAL A 130 23.51 -5.75 4.19
N PHE A 131 23.35 -4.95 3.13
CA PHE A 131 23.48 -5.43 1.76
C PHE A 131 24.90 -5.93 1.46
N GLU A 132 25.93 -5.16 1.79
CA GLU A 132 27.34 -5.52 1.61
C GLU A 132 27.68 -6.81 2.37
N GLN A 133 27.28 -6.92 3.64
CA GLN A 133 27.50 -8.12 4.45
C GLN A 133 26.80 -9.37 3.87
N ALA A 134 25.56 -9.22 3.41
CA ALA A 134 24.84 -10.32 2.76
C ALA A 134 25.47 -10.71 1.42
N TRP A 135 25.99 -9.74 0.67
CA TRP A 135 26.68 -10.00 -0.58
C TRP A 135 27.99 -10.77 -0.37
N ASP A 136 28.84 -10.30 0.55
CA ASP A 136 30.15 -10.87 0.86
C ASP A 136 30.05 -12.28 1.48
N SER A 137 28.97 -12.55 2.23
CA SER A 137 28.66 -13.88 2.75
C SER A 137 28.03 -14.83 1.71
N GLY A 138 27.93 -14.41 0.44
CA GLY A 138 27.43 -15.26 -0.65
C GLY A 138 25.91 -15.43 -0.69
N ARG A 139 25.14 -14.65 0.08
CA ARG A 139 23.66 -14.77 0.18
C ARG A 139 22.91 -14.22 -1.04
N ARG A 140 23.61 -13.55 -1.96
CA ARG A 140 23.08 -12.97 -3.21
C ARG A 140 21.79 -12.14 -2.98
N PRO A 141 21.90 -11.03 -2.23
CA PRO A 141 20.75 -10.19 -1.90
C PRO A 141 20.21 -9.41 -3.11
N LEU A 142 18.90 -9.19 -3.12
CA LEU A 142 18.22 -8.12 -3.86
C LEU A 142 17.69 -7.09 -2.87
N LEU A 143 18.00 -5.81 -3.09
CA LEU A 143 17.42 -4.72 -2.32
C LEU A 143 16.05 -4.34 -2.92
N VAL A 144 14.99 -4.57 -2.15
CA VAL A 144 13.63 -4.13 -2.48
C VAL A 144 13.38 -2.78 -1.81
N PRO A 145 13.15 -1.68 -2.56
CA PRO A 145 12.95 -0.36 -1.98
C PRO A 145 11.67 -0.30 -1.14
N LEU A 146 11.58 0.73 -0.28
CA LEU A 146 10.43 0.96 0.58
C LEU A 146 9.11 0.85 -0.20
N GLY A 147 8.23 -0.05 0.25
CA GLY A 147 6.90 -0.25 -0.35
C GLY A 147 6.90 -0.86 -1.75
N ALA A 148 8.05 -1.40 -2.21
CA ALA A 148 8.30 -1.81 -3.59
C ALA A 148 7.92 -0.72 -4.59
N SER A 149 8.16 0.54 -4.24
CA SER A 149 7.79 1.69 -5.08
C SER A 149 8.95 2.06 -5.99
N ASN A 150 9.08 1.28 -7.06
CA ASN A 150 9.95 1.51 -8.18
C ASN A 150 9.19 1.17 -9.47
N VAL A 151 9.85 1.28 -10.62
CA VAL A 151 9.30 0.95 -11.94
C VAL A 151 8.69 -0.47 -11.96
N VAL A 152 9.41 -1.47 -11.44
CA VAL A 152 8.98 -2.88 -11.44
C VAL A 152 7.72 -3.08 -10.59
N GLY A 153 7.71 -2.55 -9.36
CA GLY A 153 6.55 -2.69 -8.47
C GLY A 153 5.34 -1.88 -8.91
N THR A 154 5.54 -0.77 -9.62
CA THR A 154 4.45 0.05 -10.20
C THR A 154 3.58 -0.77 -11.16
N MET A 155 4.16 -1.74 -11.87
CA MET A 155 3.42 -2.65 -12.75
C MET A 155 2.36 -3.49 -12.05
N GLY A 156 2.54 -3.75 -10.75
CA GLY A 156 1.54 -4.43 -9.92
C GLY A 156 0.19 -3.72 -9.98
N TYR A 157 0.20 -2.39 -9.88
CA TYR A 157 -1.01 -1.57 -9.88
C TYR A 157 -1.46 -1.12 -11.27
N PHE A 158 -0.54 -1.08 -12.24
CA PHE A 158 -0.93 -1.01 -13.64
C PHE A 158 -1.84 -2.18 -14.04
N THR A 159 -1.42 -3.42 -13.76
CA THR A 159 -2.27 -4.59 -14.06
C THR A 159 -3.47 -4.73 -13.13
N ALA A 160 -3.44 -4.11 -11.94
CA ALA A 160 -4.63 -4.01 -11.09
C ALA A 160 -5.68 -3.07 -11.68
N PHE A 161 -5.25 -2.01 -12.36
CA PHE A 161 -6.15 -1.11 -13.07
C PHE A 161 -6.77 -1.80 -14.29
N GLU A 162 -5.98 -2.56 -15.06
CA GLU A 162 -6.50 -3.39 -16.15
C GLU A 162 -7.53 -4.41 -15.65
N GLU A 163 -7.24 -5.07 -14.52
CA GLU A 163 -8.21 -5.96 -13.85
C GLU A 163 -9.51 -5.24 -13.46
N TYR A 164 -9.44 -3.97 -13.02
CA TYR A 164 -10.63 -3.16 -12.75
C TYR A 164 -11.43 -2.87 -14.03
N LEU A 165 -10.77 -2.53 -15.14
CA LEU A 165 -11.44 -2.29 -16.42
C LEU A 165 -12.17 -3.55 -16.89
N ASP A 166 -11.54 -4.71 -16.76
CA ASP A 166 -12.12 -6.02 -17.11
C ASP A 166 -13.34 -6.37 -16.26
N GLN A 167 -13.43 -5.83 -15.03
CA GLN A 167 -14.60 -6.01 -14.17
C GLN A 167 -15.81 -5.16 -14.60
N GLY A 168 -15.62 -4.20 -15.51
CA GLY A 168 -16.72 -3.48 -16.18
C GLY A 168 -17.57 -2.60 -15.25
N VAL A 169 -17.03 -2.19 -14.09
CA VAL A 169 -17.75 -1.37 -13.11
C VAL A 169 -17.43 0.11 -13.35
N PRO A 170 -18.41 0.95 -13.72
CA PRO A 170 -18.17 2.37 -13.94
C PRO A 170 -17.90 3.08 -12.60
N VAL A 171 -16.86 3.91 -12.58
CA VAL A 171 -16.44 4.67 -11.39
C VAL A 171 -16.02 6.07 -11.82
N ASP A 172 -16.47 7.09 -11.08
CA ASP A 172 -16.08 8.49 -11.30
C ASP A 172 -14.79 8.83 -10.54
N TRP A 173 -14.63 8.25 -9.34
CA TRP A 173 -13.50 8.49 -8.45
C TRP A 173 -12.93 7.22 -7.86
N MET A 174 -11.61 7.08 -7.88
CA MET A 174 -10.89 6.12 -7.05
C MET A 174 -10.22 6.86 -5.89
N VAL A 175 -10.40 6.37 -4.66
CA VAL A 175 -9.73 6.89 -3.47
C VAL A 175 -8.78 5.83 -2.93
N VAL A 176 -7.51 6.19 -2.74
CA VAL A 176 -6.45 5.26 -2.31
C VAL A 176 -5.48 5.92 -1.32
N ALA A 177 -5.02 5.14 -0.33
CA ALA A 177 -3.92 5.58 0.53
C ALA A 177 -2.60 5.71 -0.28
N SER A 178 -1.91 6.84 -0.15
CA SER A 178 -0.66 7.11 -0.87
C SER A 178 0.44 7.58 0.09
N SER A 179 1.58 6.88 0.06
CA SER A 179 2.77 7.15 0.87
C SER A 179 4.00 7.02 -0.03
N SER A 180 4.63 5.85 -0.12
CA SER A 180 5.70 5.58 -1.10
C SER A 180 5.33 5.73 -2.60
N GLY A 181 4.09 6.10 -2.94
CA GLY A 181 3.67 6.50 -4.30
C GLY A 181 3.36 5.37 -5.31
N GLY A 182 4.05 4.23 -5.28
CA GLY A 182 3.97 3.25 -6.37
C GLY A 182 2.59 2.60 -6.62
N THR A 183 1.70 2.62 -5.63
CA THR A 183 0.30 2.15 -5.80
C THR A 183 -0.48 3.13 -6.68
N GLN A 184 -0.49 4.40 -6.29
CA GLN A 184 -1.15 5.47 -7.03
C GLN A 184 -0.53 5.65 -8.41
N ALA A 185 0.79 5.55 -8.53
CA ALA A 185 1.49 5.63 -9.81
C ALA A 185 1.01 4.55 -10.78
N GLY A 186 0.85 3.30 -10.33
CA GLY A 186 0.37 2.22 -11.20
C GLY A 186 -1.06 2.43 -11.67
N LEU A 187 -1.93 2.93 -10.79
CA LEU A 187 -3.31 3.30 -11.16
C LEU A 187 -3.33 4.44 -12.18
N VAL A 188 -2.54 5.49 -11.97
CA VAL A 188 -2.45 6.65 -12.89
C VAL A 188 -1.88 6.22 -14.24
N LEU A 189 -0.86 5.36 -14.26
CA LEU A 189 -0.31 4.79 -15.48
C LEU A 189 -1.38 4.03 -16.28
N GLY A 190 -2.15 3.18 -15.60
CA GLY A 190 -3.27 2.45 -16.20
C GLY A 190 -4.34 3.38 -16.75
N ALA A 191 -4.74 4.38 -15.97
CA ALA A 191 -5.74 5.37 -16.38
C ALA A 191 -5.30 6.17 -17.62
N LYS A 192 -4.04 6.62 -17.68
CA LYS A 192 -3.50 7.35 -18.83
C LYS A 192 -3.39 6.47 -20.07
N LYS A 193 -2.88 5.24 -19.93
CA LYS A 193 -2.75 4.32 -21.06
C LYS A 193 -4.10 3.97 -21.71
N HIS A 194 -5.15 3.84 -20.90
CA HIS A 194 -6.48 3.41 -21.33
C HIS A 194 -7.47 4.57 -21.50
N ASP A 195 -6.97 5.81 -21.58
CA ASP A 195 -7.78 7.04 -21.72
C ASP A 195 -8.98 7.12 -20.75
N TRP A 196 -8.80 6.59 -19.54
CA TRP A 196 -9.87 6.51 -18.54
C TRP A 196 -10.24 7.90 -18.03
N ARG A 197 -11.55 8.18 -17.99
CA ARG A 197 -12.09 9.52 -17.72
C ARG A 197 -12.35 9.81 -16.24
N GLY A 198 -12.31 8.80 -15.38
CA GLY A 198 -12.45 9.00 -13.95
C GLY A 198 -11.21 9.64 -13.31
N ARG A 199 -11.27 9.87 -12.00
CA ARG A 199 -10.22 10.58 -11.25
C ARG A 199 -9.65 9.70 -10.15
N ILE A 200 -8.33 9.70 -9.96
CA ILE A 200 -7.65 8.95 -8.89
C ILE A 200 -7.15 9.93 -7.84
N LEU A 201 -7.76 9.93 -6.66
CA LEU A 201 -7.37 10.73 -5.52
C LEU A 201 -6.53 9.91 -4.54
N GLY A 202 -5.26 10.29 -4.39
CA GLY A 202 -4.40 9.79 -3.32
C GLY A 202 -4.63 10.56 -2.03
N ILE A 203 -5.03 9.90 -0.95
CA ILE A 203 -4.97 10.49 0.40
C ILE A 203 -3.55 10.26 0.92
N SER A 204 -2.83 11.35 1.16
CA SER A 204 -1.47 11.29 1.67
C SER A 204 -1.46 10.76 3.10
N ILE A 205 -0.52 9.86 3.37
CA ILE A 205 -0.35 9.28 4.70
C ILE A 205 0.74 9.99 5.48
N ASP A 206 1.78 10.49 4.83
CA ASP A 206 3.00 10.94 5.52
C ASP A 206 3.74 12.10 4.84
N HIS A 207 3.33 12.53 3.65
CA HIS A 207 4.03 13.55 2.87
C HIS A 207 3.14 14.77 2.56
N PRO A 208 3.72 15.98 2.47
CA PRO A 208 3.05 17.11 1.83
C PRO A 208 2.64 16.77 0.39
N ALA A 209 1.55 17.38 -0.08
CA ALA A 209 0.99 17.07 -1.40
C ALA A 209 2.02 17.22 -2.54
N ALA A 210 2.77 18.33 -2.57
CA ALA A 210 3.75 18.60 -3.62
C ALA A 210 4.87 17.56 -3.71
N GLU A 211 5.35 17.06 -2.56
CA GLU A 211 6.38 16.02 -2.52
C GLU A 211 5.86 14.70 -3.09
N LEU A 212 4.63 14.33 -2.69
CA LEU A 212 4.00 13.10 -3.16
C LEU A 212 3.63 13.17 -4.64
N GLN A 213 3.14 14.32 -5.11
CA GLN A 213 2.86 14.60 -6.52
C GLN A 213 4.11 14.40 -7.39
N LYS A 214 5.25 14.96 -6.97
CA LYS A 214 6.53 14.78 -7.66
C LYS A 214 6.97 13.31 -7.68
N THR A 215 6.83 12.62 -6.54
CA THR A 215 7.20 11.20 -6.42
C THR A 215 6.33 10.32 -7.34
N VAL A 216 5.01 10.50 -7.31
CA VAL A 216 4.08 9.70 -8.10
C VAL A 216 4.23 9.98 -9.59
N SER A 217 4.33 11.25 -10.01
CA SER A 217 4.53 11.59 -11.43
C SER A 217 5.85 11.04 -11.98
N GLY A 218 6.93 11.09 -11.21
CA GLY A 218 8.20 10.44 -11.56
C GLY A 218 8.05 8.94 -11.81
N LEU A 219 7.42 8.23 -10.85
CA LEU A 219 7.17 6.79 -11.00
C LEU A 219 6.28 6.44 -12.20
N VAL A 220 5.28 7.27 -12.51
CA VAL A 220 4.44 7.10 -13.71
C VAL A 220 5.27 7.25 -14.97
N ASN A 221 6.09 8.29 -15.07
CA ASN A 221 6.90 8.57 -16.25
C ASN A 221 7.96 7.48 -16.49
N ASP A 222 8.65 7.04 -15.42
CA ASP A 222 9.64 5.96 -15.51
C ASP A 222 8.98 4.62 -15.92
N ALA A 223 7.78 4.36 -15.40
CA ALA A 223 7.01 3.18 -15.78
C ALA A 223 6.50 3.25 -17.22
N ALA A 224 6.01 4.41 -17.67
CA ALA A 224 5.61 4.66 -19.06
C ALA A 224 6.78 4.39 -20.02
N ASP A 225 7.97 4.91 -19.72
CA ASP A 225 9.19 4.63 -20.49
C ASP A 225 9.50 3.14 -20.53
N ARG A 226 9.37 2.45 -19.40
CA ARG A 226 9.64 1.01 -19.31
C ARG A 226 8.72 0.17 -20.19
N ILE A 227 7.47 0.59 -20.38
CA ILE A 227 6.49 -0.11 -21.23
C ILE A 227 6.35 0.49 -22.63
N GLY A 228 7.14 1.52 -22.98
CA GLY A 228 7.16 2.13 -24.31
C GLY A 228 5.99 3.06 -24.60
N GLU A 229 5.37 3.64 -23.56
CA GLU A 229 4.29 4.61 -23.72
C GLU A 229 4.85 6.03 -23.92
N PRO A 230 4.37 6.79 -24.92
CA PRO A 230 4.96 8.08 -25.28
C PRO A 230 4.48 9.24 -24.41
N PHE A 231 3.48 9.02 -23.55
CA PHE A 231 2.93 10.09 -22.73
C PHE A 231 3.83 10.43 -21.53
N ARG A 232 3.56 11.60 -20.97
CA ARG A 232 4.13 12.09 -19.71
C ARG A 232 3.03 12.65 -18.84
N VAL A 233 3.25 12.64 -17.54
CA VAL A 233 2.42 13.35 -16.56
C VAL A 233 3.27 14.34 -15.78
N GLN A 234 2.70 15.51 -15.52
CA GLN A 234 3.28 16.52 -14.63
C GLN A 234 2.82 16.28 -13.18
N PRO A 235 3.59 16.74 -12.17
CA PRO A 235 3.21 16.62 -10.77
C PRO A 235 1.80 17.16 -10.48
N GLU A 236 1.42 18.28 -11.10
CA GLU A 236 0.13 18.96 -10.88
C GLU A 236 -1.07 18.16 -11.40
N GLU A 237 -0.84 17.20 -12.30
CA GLU A 237 -1.88 16.28 -12.78
C GLU A 237 -2.19 15.16 -11.76
N ILE A 238 -1.29 14.94 -10.79
CA ILE A 238 -1.48 13.93 -9.76
C ILE A 238 -2.35 14.52 -8.64
N LEU A 239 -3.54 13.96 -8.43
CA LEU A 239 -4.40 14.40 -7.34
C LEU A 239 -3.94 13.78 -6.01
N VAL A 240 -3.48 14.64 -5.11
CA VAL A 240 -3.12 14.28 -3.73
C VAL A 240 -3.84 15.21 -2.78
N ASN A 241 -4.48 14.63 -1.75
CA ASN A 241 -4.98 15.39 -0.61
C ASN A 241 -4.13 15.06 0.63
N ALA A 242 -3.50 16.07 1.21
CA ALA A 242 -2.64 15.96 2.39
C ALA A 242 -3.24 16.61 3.65
N ASP A 243 -4.54 16.92 3.65
CA ASP A 243 -5.23 17.56 4.77
C ASP A 243 -5.46 16.60 5.95
N TYR A 244 -5.29 15.30 5.72
CA TYR A 244 -5.56 14.22 6.70
C TYR A 244 -4.30 13.64 7.34
N LEU A 245 -3.16 14.35 7.30
CA LEU A 245 -1.90 13.87 7.88
C LEU A 245 -1.94 13.70 9.41
N GLY A 246 -2.85 14.39 10.10
CA GLY A 246 -3.06 14.26 11.54
C GLY A 246 -1.77 14.44 12.35
N GLY A 247 -1.50 13.50 13.27
CA GLY A 247 -0.27 13.45 14.07
C GLY A 247 0.98 12.98 13.31
N GLY A 248 0.88 12.77 11.99
CA GLY A 248 1.96 12.27 11.14
C GLY A 248 1.90 10.75 10.90
N TYR A 249 2.99 10.21 10.34
CA TYR A 249 3.08 8.79 9.98
C TYR A 249 2.92 7.90 11.21
N ALA A 250 2.11 6.84 11.08
CA ALA A 250 1.89 5.82 12.10
C ALA A 250 1.25 6.32 13.42
N VAL A 251 0.75 7.55 13.45
CA VAL A 251 -0.04 8.08 14.57
C VAL A 251 -1.52 8.02 14.21
N MET A 252 -2.29 7.22 14.95
CA MET A 252 -3.73 7.07 14.78
C MET A 252 -4.45 8.14 15.64
N GLY A 253 -5.33 8.94 15.03
CA GLY A 253 -6.14 9.94 15.71
C GLY A 253 -7.64 9.63 15.64
N GLU A 254 -8.44 10.56 16.13
CA GLU A 254 -9.91 10.44 16.12
C GLU A 254 -10.50 10.19 14.72
N PRO A 255 -10.05 10.85 13.63
CA PRO A 255 -10.58 10.58 12.29
C PRO A 255 -10.32 9.13 11.84
N GLU A 256 -9.13 8.60 12.09
CA GLU A 256 -8.82 7.20 11.76
C GLU A 256 -9.62 6.22 12.62
N ILE A 257 -9.77 6.49 13.93
CA ILE A 257 -10.58 5.67 14.84
C ILE A 257 -12.06 5.67 14.40
N GLU A 258 -12.60 6.82 14.02
CA GLU A 258 -13.95 6.93 13.48
C GLU A 258 -14.09 6.10 12.21
N ALA A 259 -13.16 6.23 11.26
CA ALA A 259 -13.20 5.50 10.00
C ALA A 259 -13.15 3.98 10.20
N ILE A 260 -12.26 3.48 11.07
CA ILE A 260 -12.18 2.05 11.43
C ILE A 260 -13.52 1.57 11.99
N ARG A 261 -14.09 2.30 12.96
CA ARG A 261 -15.36 1.94 13.59
C ARG A 261 -16.52 1.96 12.60
N LEU A 262 -16.55 2.94 11.70
CA LEU A 262 -17.63 3.07 10.73
C LEU A 262 -17.59 1.94 9.70
N PHE A 263 -16.45 1.66 9.09
CA PHE A 263 -16.30 0.53 8.16
C PHE A 263 -16.57 -0.81 8.84
N ALA A 264 -16.12 -0.99 10.08
CA ALA A 264 -16.36 -2.22 10.82
C ALA A 264 -17.85 -2.44 11.13
N ARG A 265 -18.58 -1.39 11.56
CA ARG A 265 -19.98 -1.50 12.00
C ARG A 265 -21.00 -1.47 10.87
N GLU A 266 -20.71 -0.74 9.80
CA GLU A 266 -21.63 -0.62 8.68
C GLU A 266 -21.39 -1.70 7.62
N GLU A 267 -20.14 -2.14 7.42
CA GLU A 267 -19.79 -3.03 6.30
C GLU A 267 -19.07 -4.32 6.72
N GLY A 268 -18.74 -4.48 8.01
CA GLY A 268 -17.95 -5.64 8.46
C GLY A 268 -16.51 -5.64 7.91
N LEU A 269 -15.98 -4.46 7.54
CA LEU A 269 -14.65 -4.31 6.97
C LEU A 269 -13.67 -3.71 7.99
N LEU A 270 -12.47 -4.30 8.09
CA LEU A 270 -11.42 -3.86 8.99
C LEU A 270 -10.34 -3.08 8.25
N LEU A 271 -10.30 -1.77 8.50
CA LEU A 271 -9.23 -0.90 8.04
C LEU A 271 -8.03 -0.97 8.99
N ASP A 272 -6.83 -0.77 8.47
CA ASP A 272 -5.62 -0.62 9.27
C ASP A 272 -5.46 0.81 9.82
N PRO A 273 -4.81 0.98 10.97
CA PRO A 273 -4.74 2.25 11.69
C PRO A 273 -3.81 3.30 11.06
N VAL A 274 -3.00 2.93 10.07
CA VAL A 274 -1.99 3.84 9.48
C VAL A 274 -2.39 4.31 8.09
N TYR A 275 -2.86 3.41 7.21
CA TYR A 275 -3.03 3.73 5.79
C TYR A 275 -4.51 3.85 5.40
N THR A 276 -5.21 2.72 5.47
CA THR A 276 -6.59 2.60 4.98
C THR A 276 -7.58 3.34 5.87
N ALA A 277 -7.37 3.41 7.20
CA ALA A 277 -8.18 4.24 8.08
C ALA A 277 -8.06 5.73 7.73
N ARG A 278 -6.85 6.24 7.47
CA ARG A 278 -6.64 7.65 7.08
C ARG A 278 -7.23 7.96 5.71
N ALA A 279 -7.05 7.07 4.74
CA ALA A 279 -7.68 7.24 3.43
C ALA A 279 -9.22 7.20 3.52
N ALA A 280 -9.77 6.33 4.36
CA ALA A 280 -11.20 6.28 4.62
C ALA A 280 -11.71 7.49 5.39
N ALA A 281 -10.95 8.02 6.36
CA ALA A 281 -11.27 9.27 7.04
C ALA A 281 -11.38 10.42 6.03
N GLY A 282 -10.45 10.50 5.08
CA GLY A 282 -10.53 11.44 3.96
C GLY A 282 -11.76 11.25 3.09
N LEU A 283 -12.07 10.00 2.69
CA LEU A 283 -13.29 9.68 1.95
C LEU A 283 -14.56 10.13 2.69
N ILE A 284 -14.64 9.84 3.99
CA ILE A 284 -15.79 10.16 4.84
C ILE A 284 -15.97 11.67 4.96
N ASP A 285 -14.91 12.42 5.29
CA ASP A 285 -14.97 13.87 5.41
C ASP A 285 -15.33 14.54 4.08
N LEU A 286 -14.66 14.17 2.98
CA LEU A 286 -14.96 14.70 1.65
C LEU A 286 -16.41 14.43 1.24
N THR A 287 -16.93 13.25 1.56
CA THR A 287 -18.35 12.91 1.34
C THR A 287 -19.27 13.83 2.14
N ARG A 288 -19.00 14.02 3.44
CA ARG A 288 -19.79 14.90 4.32
C ARG A 288 -19.77 16.37 3.86
N ARG A 289 -18.65 16.81 3.28
CA ARG A 289 -18.48 18.16 2.74
C ARG A 289 -19.08 18.33 1.34
N GLY A 290 -19.69 17.29 0.75
CA GLY A 290 -20.28 17.34 -0.58
C GLY A 290 -19.25 17.47 -1.70
N PHE A 291 -18.01 17.03 -1.47
CA PHE A 291 -16.96 17.04 -2.50
C PHE A 291 -17.31 16.08 -3.66
N PHE A 292 -17.88 14.92 -3.32
CA PHE A 292 -18.42 13.97 -4.30
C PHE A 292 -19.91 14.26 -4.49
N ASP A 293 -20.34 14.35 -5.75
CA ASP A 293 -21.76 14.47 -6.06
C ASP A 293 -22.50 13.17 -5.71
N ARG A 294 -23.75 13.27 -5.26
CA ARG A 294 -24.55 12.09 -4.85
C ARG A 294 -24.80 11.10 -5.98
N SER A 295 -24.77 11.55 -7.23
CA SER A 295 -24.91 10.69 -8.41
C SER A 295 -23.62 9.98 -8.80
N GLN A 296 -22.47 10.39 -8.23
CA GLN A 296 -21.18 9.79 -8.54
C GLN A 296 -20.99 8.44 -7.85
N THR A 297 -20.14 7.61 -8.45
CA THR A 297 -19.65 6.36 -7.88
C THR A 297 -18.19 6.50 -7.47
N VAL A 298 -17.89 6.23 -6.20
CA VAL A 298 -16.55 6.33 -5.61
C VAL A 298 -16.05 4.94 -5.22
N LEU A 299 -14.97 4.49 -5.84
CA LEU A 299 -14.27 3.25 -5.49
C LEU A 299 -13.19 3.53 -4.45
N PHE A 300 -13.42 3.08 -3.21
CA PHE A 300 -12.37 3.01 -2.20
C PHE A 300 -11.47 1.79 -2.47
N TRP A 301 -10.18 2.02 -2.62
CA TRP A 301 -9.21 0.94 -2.84
C TRP A 301 -8.68 0.45 -1.49
N HIS A 302 -9.24 -0.66 -0.98
CA HIS A 302 -8.85 -1.23 0.29
C HIS A 302 -7.50 -1.96 0.15
N THR A 303 -6.40 -1.27 0.45
CA THR A 303 -5.03 -1.80 0.26
C THR A 303 -4.55 -2.78 1.34
N GLY A 304 -5.40 -3.11 2.30
CA GLY A 304 -5.12 -4.05 3.40
C GLY A 304 -4.41 -3.39 4.57
N GLY A 305 -3.73 -4.21 5.37
CA GLY A 305 -2.92 -3.77 6.51
C GLY A 305 -3.46 -4.15 7.89
N SER A 306 -4.61 -4.82 7.93
CA SER A 306 -5.34 -5.19 9.14
C SER A 306 -4.53 -5.86 10.27
N PRO A 307 -3.42 -6.62 10.02
CA PRO A 307 -2.60 -7.12 11.12
C PRO A 307 -2.08 -6.04 12.08
N ALA A 308 -1.88 -4.81 11.60
CA ALA A 308 -1.43 -3.69 12.44
C ALA A 308 -2.45 -3.30 13.54
N LEU A 309 -3.73 -3.70 13.43
CA LEU A 309 -4.73 -3.50 14.49
C LEU A 309 -4.36 -4.22 15.79
N PHE A 310 -3.60 -5.31 15.70
CA PHE A 310 -3.21 -6.15 16.83
C PHE A 310 -1.80 -5.82 17.34
N ALA A 311 -1.36 -4.58 17.14
CA ALA A 311 -0.09 -4.08 17.62
C ALA A 311 -0.31 -2.86 18.52
N GLU A 312 0.55 -2.70 19.54
CA GLU A 312 0.58 -1.48 20.34
C GLU A 312 1.21 -0.32 19.55
N PRO A 313 0.73 0.93 19.73
CA PRO A 313 -0.34 1.34 20.64
C PRO A 313 -1.76 1.25 20.04
N TYR A 314 -1.93 0.73 18.82
CA TYR A 314 -3.23 0.78 18.12
C TYR A 314 -4.31 -0.04 18.81
N GLN A 315 -3.95 -1.24 19.29
CA GLN A 315 -4.87 -2.13 19.96
C GLN A 315 -5.49 -1.47 21.19
N SER A 316 -4.67 -0.88 22.07
CA SER A 316 -5.13 -0.20 23.28
C SER A 316 -6.00 1.02 22.98
N GLN A 317 -5.69 1.79 21.94
CA GLN A 317 -6.51 2.96 21.54
C GLN A 317 -7.89 2.60 20.97
N LEU A 318 -8.06 1.40 20.40
CA LEU A 318 -9.33 0.95 19.84
C LEU A 318 -10.25 0.28 20.87
N GLN A 319 -9.70 -0.15 22.00
CA GLN A 319 -10.48 -0.71 23.09
C GLN A 319 -11.44 0.34 23.67
N PRO A 320 -12.63 -0.07 24.17
CA PRO A 320 -13.47 0.82 24.96
C PRO A 320 -12.67 1.33 26.16
N ALA A 321 -12.81 2.61 26.52
CA ALA A 321 -12.36 3.07 27.82
C ALA A 321 -13.11 2.28 28.90
N GLU A 322 -12.37 1.77 29.89
CA GLU A 322 -12.95 1.14 31.09
C GLU A 322 -13.80 2.13 31.91
#